data_AF-A0A9J7HLB6-F1
#
_entry.id   AF-A0A9J7HLB6-F1
#
_cell.length_a   1.000
_cell.length_b   1.000
_cell.length_c   1.000
_cell.angle_alpha   90.00
_cell.angle_beta   90.00
_cell.angle_gamma   90.00
#
_symmetry.space_group_name_H-M   'P 1'
#
loop_
_entity.id
_entity.type
_entity.pdbx_description
1 polymer ?
#
loop_
_entity_poly.entity_id
_entity_poly.type
_entity_poly.pdbx_seq_one_letter_code
_entity_poly.pdbx_strand_id
1 'polypeptide(L)'
;MKTTVDDFYPVPFRDFILSIINRNYPNAHWEPFFSLCSPCQVKYDFIAHTDTLAEDLRLFFHKIGVEGKDGILPRQHPTRARTGFGNTFRQVPTEDIRHIGEIYKPDFEMFGYSFEEDLAIIEREKRDALKQDISVQ
;
A
#
# COMPACT_ATOMS: atom_id res chain seq x y z
N MET A 1 -16.60 -29.84 -26.05
CA MET A 1 -16.81 -28.38 -26.00
C MET A 1 -15.72 -27.82 -25.10
N LYS A 2 -14.60 -27.38 -25.67
CA LYS A 2 -13.48 -26.80 -24.92
C LYS A 2 -13.86 -25.34 -24.66
N THR A 3 -14.17 -24.99 -23.43
CA THR A 3 -14.24 -23.59 -23.00
C THR A 3 -12.82 -23.03 -23.12
N THR A 4 -12.62 -22.15 -24.09
CA THR A 4 -11.40 -21.37 -24.24
C THR A 4 -11.26 -20.48 -23.00
N VAL A 5 -10.27 -20.83 -22.19
CA VAL A 5 -9.60 -19.91 -21.27
C VAL A 5 -8.95 -18.85 -22.15
N ASP A 6 -9.37 -17.59 -22.00
CA ASP A 6 -8.69 -16.34 -22.41
C ASP A 6 -9.66 -15.34 -23.04
N ASP A 7 -10.21 -14.45 -22.21
CA ASP A 7 -10.53 -13.06 -22.54
C ASP A 7 -10.74 -12.28 -21.23
N PHE A 8 -9.71 -12.25 -20.37
CA PHE A 8 -9.69 -11.33 -19.24
C PHE A 8 -9.16 -9.99 -19.75
N TYR A 9 -10.08 -9.08 -20.08
CA TYR A 9 -9.72 -7.68 -20.29
C TYR A 9 -9.02 -7.15 -19.02
N PRO A 10 -7.82 -6.54 -19.14
CA PRO A 10 -7.13 -5.99 -17.99
C PRO A 10 -7.99 -4.88 -17.37
N VAL A 11 -8.33 -5.04 -16.09
CA VAL A 11 -9.12 -4.05 -15.34
C VAL A 11 -8.24 -2.81 -15.10
N PRO A 12 -8.64 -1.62 -15.58
CA PRO A 12 -7.92 -0.39 -15.26
C PRO A 12 -7.88 -0.16 -13.74
N PHE A 13 -6.73 0.29 -13.22
CA PHE A 13 -6.60 0.48 -11.77
C PHE A 13 -7.61 1.48 -11.18
N ARG A 14 -8.08 2.46 -11.95
CA ARG A 14 -9.18 3.35 -11.51
C ARG A 14 -10.48 2.58 -11.29
N ASP A 15 -10.83 1.66 -12.18
CA ASP A 15 -12.05 0.86 -12.06
C ASP A 15 -11.96 -0.12 -10.88
N PHE A 16 -10.76 -0.63 -10.62
CA PHE A 16 -10.47 -1.39 -9.40
C PHE A 16 -10.72 -0.54 -8.14
N ILE A 17 -10.20 0.69 -8.06
CA ILE A 17 -10.46 1.60 -6.92
C ILE A 17 -11.96 1.87 -6.76
N LEU A 18 -12.67 2.16 -7.85
CA LEU A 18 -14.12 2.35 -7.82
C LEU A 18 -14.86 1.10 -7.33
N SER A 19 -14.36 -0.09 -7.65
CA SER A 19 -14.96 -1.34 -7.16
C SER A 19 -14.84 -1.50 -5.64
N ILE A 20 -13.74 -1.02 -5.04
CA ILE A 20 -13.53 -1.00 -3.59
C ILE A 20 -14.48 0.03 -2.95
N ILE A 21 -14.48 1.27 -3.45
CA ILE A 21 -15.33 2.36 -2.94
C ILE A 21 -16.81 1.96 -2.93
N ASN A 22 -17.29 1.39 -4.04
CA ASN A 22 -18.69 1.02 -4.20
C ASN A 22 -19.02 -0.37 -3.62
N ARG A 23 -18.03 -1.11 -3.10
CA ARG A 23 -18.18 -2.49 -2.60
C ARG A 23 -18.84 -3.44 -3.61
N ASN A 24 -18.53 -3.26 -4.89
CA ASN A 24 -19.15 -4.04 -5.97
C ASN A 24 -18.78 -5.52 -5.93
N TYR A 25 -17.58 -5.83 -5.43
CA TYR A 25 -17.02 -7.18 -5.34
C TYR A 25 -16.35 -7.40 -3.98
N PRO A 26 -17.12 -7.69 -2.92
CA PRO A 26 -16.57 -7.87 -1.58
C PRO A 26 -15.55 -9.01 -1.59
N ASN A 27 -14.35 -8.73 -1.10
CA ASN A 27 -13.25 -9.68 -1.11
C ASN A 27 -12.32 -9.37 0.06
N ALA A 28 -12.06 -10.38 0.89
CA ALA A 28 -11.22 -10.25 2.08
C ALA A 28 -9.81 -9.70 1.81
N HIS A 29 -9.28 -9.81 0.58
CA HIS A 29 -7.97 -9.25 0.22
C HIS A 29 -7.95 -7.71 0.19
N TRP A 30 -9.10 -7.06 0.00
CA TRP A 30 -9.22 -5.61 -0.11
C TRP A 30 -10.08 -5.03 1.02
N GLU A 31 -10.52 -5.83 1.99
CA GLU A 31 -11.19 -5.31 3.17
C GLU A 31 -10.16 -4.76 4.17
N PRO A 32 -10.49 -3.68 4.90
CA PRO A 32 -9.62 -3.17 5.95
C PRO A 32 -9.31 -4.27 6.98
N PHE A 33 -8.05 -4.37 7.40
CA PHE A 33 -7.58 -5.36 8.38
C PHE A 33 -8.34 -5.26 9.70
N PHE A 34 -8.67 -4.04 10.11
CA PHE A 34 -9.53 -3.77 11.26
C PHE A 34 -10.84 -4.57 11.25
N SER A 35 -11.42 -4.79 10.06
CA SER A 35 -12.70 -5.49 9.89
C SER A 35 -12.60 -7.01 9.83
N LEU A 36 -11.43 -7.57 9.51
CA LEU A 36 -11.27 -9.00 9.26
C LEU A 36 -11.03 -9.81 10.53
N CYS A 37 -10.13 -9.33 11.40
CA CYS A 37 -9.61 -10.14 12.50
C CYS A 37 -9.65 -9.45 13.87
N SER A 38 -10.25 -8.24 13.96
CA SER A 38 -10.15 -7.38 15.15
C SER A 38 -8.71 -7.27 15.70
N PRO A 39 -7.70 -6.98 14.86
CA PRO A 39 -6.29 -6.95 15.25
C PRO A 39 -6.00 -6.05 16.45
N CYS A 40 -6.80 -5.01 16.67
CA CYS A 40 -6.72 -4.13 17.85
C CYS A 40 -6.90 -4.84 19.21
N GLN A 41 -7.44 -6.06 19.23
CA GLN A 41 -7.60 -6.86 20.45
C GLN A 41 -6.34 -7.65 20.82
N VAL A 42 -5.35 -7.72 19.92
CA VAL A 42 -4.08 -8.41 20.15
C VAL A 42 -3.10 -7.45 20.82
N LYS A 43 -2.45 -7.93 21.88
CA LYS A 43 -1.35 -7.20 22.54
C LYS A 43 -0.04 -7.58 21.85
N TYR A 44 0.41 -6.73 20.92
CA TYR A 44 1.65 -6.95 20.20
C TYR A 44 2.87 -6.56 21.05
N ASP A 45 3.83 -7.47 21.17
CA ASP A 45 5.16 -7.15 21.72
C ASP A 45 6.05 -6.44 20.69
N PHE A 46 5.76 -6.66 19.40
CA PHE A 46 6.49 -6.11 18.27
C PHE A 46 5.60 -5.97 17.03
N ILE A 47 5.74 -4.85 16.31
CA ILE A 47 5.12 -4.59 15.01
C ILE A 47 6.27 -4.22 14.06
N ALA A 48 6.33 -4.86 12.90
CA ALA A 48 7.34 -4.61 11.88
C ALA A 48 6.67 -4.04 10.63
N HIS A 49 7.37 -3.14 9.94
CA HIS A 49 6.90 -2.48 8.72
C HIS A 49 7.74 -2.96 7.54
N THR A 50 7.09 -3.21 6.39
CA THR A 50 7.81 -3.79 5.23
C THR A 50 8.85 -2.83 4.63
N ASP A 51 8.63 -1.54 4.78
CA ASP A 51 9.50 -0.45 4.33
C ASP A 51 10.74 -0.25 5.22
N THR A 52 10.70 -0.72 6.47
CA THR A 52 11.81 -0.71 7.44
C THR A 52 12.17 -2.10 7.94
N LEU A 53 11.86 -3.15 7.16
CA LEU A 53 11.90 -4.54 7.62
C LEU A 53 13.27 -4.95 8.16
N ALA A 54 14.36 -4.47 7.56
CA ALA A 54 15.69 -4.85 8.03
C ALA A 54 16.02 -4.18 9.37
N GLU A 55 15.71 -2.90 9.55
CA GLU A 55 15.86 -2.20 10.82
C GLU A 55 14.99 -2.82 11.91
N ASP A 56 13.75 -3.16 11.57
CA ASP A 56 12.80 -3.78 12.49
C ASP A 56 13.29 -5.16 12.93
N LEU A 57 13.79 -5.99 12.01
CA LEU A 57 14.34 -7.29 12.36
C LEU A 57 15.62 -7.17 13.22
N ARG A 58 16.47 -6.15 13.01
CA ARG A 58 17.62 -5.87 13.90
C ARG A 58 17.14 -5.54 15.31
N LEU A 59 16.17 -4.63 15.41
CA LEU A 59 15.60 -4.23 16.69
C LEU A 59 14.95 -5.42 17.40
N PHE A 60 14.22 -6.26 16.65
CA PHE A 60 13.60 -7.47 17.17
C PHE A 60 14.65 -8.43 17.74
N PHE A 61 15.70 -8.77 16.99
CA PHE A 61 16.76 -9.68 17.47
C PHE A 61 17.48 -9.14 18.71
N HIS A 62 17.78 -7.84 18.74
CA HIS A 62 18.34 -7.21 19.92
C HIS A 62 17.40 -7.33 21.13
N LYS A 63 16.10 -7.06 20.95
CA LYS A 63 15.09 -7.15 22.03
C LYS A 63 14.97 -8.56 22.64
N ILE A 64 15.18 -9.60 21.85
CA ILE A 64 15.10 -11.00 22.33
C ILE A 64 16.47 -11.57 22.76
N GLY A 65 17.53 -10.76 22.82
CA GLY A 65 18.87 -11.18 23.25
C GLY A 65 19.61 -12.06 22.23
N VAL A 66 19.22 -11.99 20.95
CA VAL A 66 19.91 -12.69 19.86
C VAL A 66 21.01 -11.80 19.32
N GLU A 67 22.25 -12.09 19.71
CA GLU A 67 23.44 -11.37 19.27
C GLU A 67 24.11 -12.07 18.06
N GLY A 68 24.91 -11.32 17.30
CA GLY A 68 25.75 -11.85 16.23
C GLY A 68 25.01 -12.33 14.97
N LYS A 69 23.71 -12.04 14.84
CA LYS A 69 22.89 -12.43 13.67
C LYS A 69 22.58 -11.31 12.69
N ASP A 70 23.23 -10.15 12.82
CA ASP A 70 23.09 -9.03 11.88
C ASP A 70 23.37 -9.43 10.42
N GLY A 71 24.24 -10.43 10.20
CA GLY A 71 24.57 -10.95 8.86
C GLY A 71 23.52 -11.86 8.21
N ILE A 72 22.48 -12.28 8.94
CA ILE A 72 21.38 -13.13 8.42
C ILE A 72 20.26 -12.27 7.83
N LEU A 73 20.24 -10.98 8.14
CA LEU A 73 19.15 -10.11 7.76
C LEU A 73 19.10 -9.91 6.25
N PRO A 74 17.90 -9.87 5.66
CA PRO A 74 17.75 -9.59 4.25
C PRO A 74 18.41 -8.24 3.97
N ARG A 75 19.23 -8.19 2.91
CA ARG A 75 19.73 -6.92 2.41
C ARG A 75 18.51 -6.09 2.04
N GLN A 76 18.42 -4.86 2.55
CA GLN A 76 17.41 -3.93 2.07
C GLN A 76 17.67 -3.67 0.60
N HIS A 77 16.78 -4.18 -0.24
CA HIS A 77 16.70 -3.73 -1.61
C HIS A 77 15.87 -2.45 -1.62
N PRO A 78 16.37 -1.36 -2.24
CA PRO A 78 15.55 -0.18 -2.42
C PRO A 78 14.24 -0.58 -3.08
N THR A 79 13.12 -0.29 -2.42
CA THR A 79 11.82 -0.72 -2.88
C THR A 79 11.47 0.07 -4.15
N ARG A 80 11.20 -0.65 -5.25
CA ARG A 80 10.61 -0.04 -6.46
C ARG A 80 9.16 0.40 -6.22
N ALA A 81 8.58 0.06 -5.07
CA ALA A 81 7.24 0.42 -4.67
C ALA A 81 7.00 1.93 -4.82
N ARG A 82 7.90 2.80 -4.31
CA ARG A 82 7.73 4.26 -4.43
C ARG A 82 7.74 4.75 -5.89
N THR A 83 8.56 4.15 -6.76
CA THR A 83 8.62 4.54 -8.19
C THR A 83 7.36 4.17 -8.97
N GLY A 84 6.65 3.11 -8.57
CA GLY A 84 5.39 2.70 -9.20
C GLY A 84 4.15 3.30 -8.54
N PHE A 85 4.23 3.63 -7.25
CA PHE A 85 3.10 4.07 -6.42
C PHE A 85 2.40 5.31 -6.99
N GLY A 86 3.08 6.46 -7.04
CA GLY A 86 2.43 7.68 -7.53
C GLY A 86 2.01 7.59 -8.99
N ASN A 87 2.77 6.87 -9.83
CA ASN A 87 2.41 6.63 -11.23
C ASN A 87 1.13 5.81 -11.40
N THR A 88 0.88 4.86 -10.51
CA THR A 88 -0.33 4.02 -10.55
C THR A 88 -1.55 4.80 -10.08
N PHE A 89 -1.39 5.64 -9.06
CA PHE A 89 -2.48 6.45 -8.50
C PHE A 89 -2.74 7.77 -9.26
N ARG A 90 -1.83 8.22 -10.13
CA ARG A 90 -2.01 9.48 -10.88
C ARG A 90 -3.29 9.51 -11.72
N GLN A 91 -3.73 8.36 -12.23
CA GLN A 91 -4.94 8.22 -13.05
C GLN A 91 -6.24 8.20 -12.24
N VAL A 92 -6.15 8.24 -10.92
CA VAL A 92 -7.30 8.19 -10.01
C VAL A 92 -7.61 9.62 -9.53
N PRO A 93 -8.87 10.09 -9.63
CA PRO A 93 -9.28 11.38 -9.07
C PRO A 93 -8.91 11.50 -7.59
N THR A 94 -8.44 12.68 -7.17
CA THR A 94 -8.01 12.90 -5.79
C THR A 94 -9.12 12.63 -4.78
N GLU A 95 -10.37 12.96 -5.11
CA GLU A 95 -11.53 12.64 -4.28
C GLU A 95 -11.74 11.14 -4.07
N ASP A 96 -11.54 10.33 -5.13
CA ASP A 96 -11.62 8.87 -5.02
C ASP A 96 -10.48 8.32 -4.13
N ILE A 97 -9.28 8.90 -4.21
CA ILE A 97 -8.15 8.55 -3.34
C ILE A 97 -8.46 8.89 -1.88
N ARG A 98 -9.06 10.06 -1.61
CA ARG A 98 -9.50 10.45 -0.26
C ARG A 98 -10.56 9.48 0.28
N HIS A 99 -11.51 9.07 -0.55
CA HIS A 99 -12.53 8.11 -0.14
C HIS A 99 -11.92 6.75 0.23
N ILE A 100 -10.93 6.28 -0.54
CA ILE A 100 -10.12 5.11 -0.16
C ILE A 100 -9.41 5.35 1.18
N GLY A 101 -8.81 6.52 1.36
CA GLY A 101 -8.19 6.91 2.63
C GLY A 101 -9.13 6.77 3.82
N GLU A 102 -10.38 7.22 3.70
CA GLU A 102 -11.38 7.07 4.77
C GLU A 102 -11.77 5.61 5.03
N ILE A 103 -11.82 4.76 4.00
CA ILE A 103 -12.11 3.32 4.15
C ILE A 103 -11.02 2.62 4.96
N TYR A 104 -9.74 2.92 4.69
CA TYR A 104 -8.60 2.28 5.36
C TYR A 104 -8.05 3.07 6.56
N LYS A 105 -8.66 4.21 6.92
CA LYS A 105 -8.23 5.06 8.02
C LYS A 105 -7.95 4.30 9.34
N PRO A 106 -8.81 3.36 9.78
CA PRO A 106 -8.53 2.59 11.00
C PRO A 106 -7.21 1.80 10.92
N ASP A 107 -6.84 1.31 9.73
CA ASP A 107 -5.61 0.54 9.54
C ASP A 107 -4.38 1.47 9.55
N PHE A 108 -4.47 2.64 8.90
CA PHE A 108 -3.42 3.67 8.95
C PHE A 108 -3.12 4.06 10.41
N GLU A 109 -4.16 4.38 11.19
CA GLU A 109 -4.03 4.76 12.60
C GLU A 109 -3.46 3.62 13.46
N MET A 110 -3.93 2.39 13.24
CA MET A 110 -3.51 1.23 14.03
C MET A 110 -2.06 0.82 13.79
N PHE A 111 -1.58 0.92 12.55
CA PHE A 111 -0.21 0.53 12.20
C PHE A 111 0.78 1.70 12.12
N GLY A 112 0.32 2.93 12.39
CA GLY A 112 1.18 4.11 12.44
C GLY A 112 1.64 4.61 11.07
N TYR A 113 0.87 4.34 10.01
CA TYR A 113 1.10 4.88 8.67
C TYR A 113 0.38 6.22 8.49
N SER A 114 0.90 7.09 7.61
CA SER A 114 0.34 8.41 7.33
C SER A 114 -0.26 8.48 5.93
N PHE A 115 -1.60 8.48 5.83
CA PHE A 115 -2.29 8.67 4.56
C PHE A 115 -1.94 10.02 3.90
N GLU A 116 -1.72 11.07 4.68
CA GLU A 116 -1.39 12.40 4.15
C GLU A 116 0.02 12.44 3.51
N GLU A 117 0.96 11.64 4.01
CA GLU A 117 2.28 11.50 3.38
C GLU A 117 2.17 10.82 2.00
N ASP A 118 1.37 9.76 1.91
CA ASP A 118 1.10 9.06 0.66
C ASP A 118 0.36 9.95 -0.34
N LEU A 119 -0.65 10.69 0.12
CA LEU A 119 -1.39 11.63 -0.71
C LEU A 119 -0.49 12.74 -1.25
N ALA A 120 0.40 13.30 -0.42
CA ALA A 120 1.35 14.31 -0.84
C ALA A 120 2.32 13.80 -1.92
N ILE A 121 2.75 12.53 -1.82
CA ILE A 121 3.54 11.87 -2.87
C ILE A 121 2.73 11.81 -4.17
N ILE A 122 1.50 11.31 -4.13
CA ILE A 122 0.66 11.16 -5.32
C ILE A 122 0.40 12.52 -6.00
N GLU A 123 0.06 13.55 -5.22
CA GLU A 123 -0.22 14.89 -5.74
C GLU A 123 1.02 15.57 -6.32
N ARG A 124 2.22 15.25 -5.81
CA ARG A 124 3.47 15.68 -6.46
C ARG A 124 3.65 15.03 -7.82
N GLU A 125 3.51 13.71 -7.91
CA GLU A 125 3.66 12.99 -9.19
C GLU A 125 2.62 13.42 -10.23
N LYS A 126 1.37 13.68 -9.82
CA LYS A 126 0.33 14.25 -10.71
C LYS A 126 0.75 15.59 -11.30
N ARG A 127 1.27 16.50 -10.48
CA ARG A 127 1.75 17.81 -10.93
C ARG A 127 2.93 17.69 -11.87
N ASP A 128 3.87 16.79 -11.59
CA ASP A 128 5.06 16.61 -12.41
C ASP A 128 4.72 15.99 -13.78
N ALA A 129 3.75 15.07 -13.84
CA ALA A 129 3.21 14.54 -15.09
C ALA A 129 2.53 15.63 -15.95
N LEU A 130 1.70 16.48 -15.34
CA LEU A 130 1.04 17.59 -16.04
C LEU A 130 2.04 18.58 -16.66
N LYS A 131 3.14 18.88 -15.95
CA LYS A 131 4.21 19.75 -16.48
C LYS A 131 4.94 19.13 -17.67
N GLN A 132 5.16 17.82 -17.65
CA GLN A 132 5.76 17.10 -18.77
C GLN A 132 4.87 17.16 -20.00
N ASP A 133 3.56 16.96 -19.84
CA ASP A 133 2.59 17.01 -20.95
C ASP A 133 2.52 18.43 -21.57
N ILE A 134 2.61 19.48 -20.75
CA ILE A 134 2.64 20.88 -21.22
C ILE A 134 3.98 21.22 -21.92
N SER A 135 5.10 20.66 -21.46
CA SER A 135 6.43 20.93 -22.04
C SER A 135 6.66 20.22 -23.38
N VAL A 136 5.81 19.26 -23.76
CA VAL A 136 5.88 18.50 -25.02
C VAL A 136 4.94 19.08 -26.08
N GLN A 137 4.10 20.05 -25.72
CA GLN A 137 3.27 20.85 -26.62
C GLN A 137 3.95 22.18 -26.99
#